data_AF-A0AAD7EQ86-F1
#
_entry.id   AF-A0AAD7EQ86-F1
#
_cell.length_a   1.000
_cell.length_b   1.000
_cell.length_c   1.000
_cell.angle_alpha   90.00
_cell.angle_beta   90.00
_cell.angle_gamma   90.00
#
_symmetry.space_group_name_H-M   'P 1'
#
loop_
_entity.id
_entity.type
_entity.pdbx_description
1 polymer ?
#
loop_
_entity_poly.entity_id
_entity_poly.type
_entity_poly.pdbx_seq_one_letter_code
_entity_poly.pdbx_strand_id
1 'polypeptide(L)'
;RGLSLSMYLEMAKKLNSHLTMHHTIEVQHIFPILAKKMPEFSTETEDAHIDSHKGIHKGLDELATLVYKFRKEPSTYSPTEMRACLDGFREVLFRHLDEEVNDLRGENMKKYWTLEELEAIPI
;
A
#
# COMPACT_ATOMS: atom_id res chain seq x y z
N ARG A 1 -10.70 -26.88 -6.04
CA ARG A 1 -9.36 -27.18 -5.47
C ARG A 1 -8.74 -25.85 -5.06
N GLY A 2 -8.17 -25.75 -3.86
CA GLY A 2 -7.47 -24.55 -3.37
C GLY A 2 -5.98 -24.53 -3.77
N LEU A 3 -5.29 -23.45 -3.41
CA LEU A 3 -3.84 -23.28 -3.61
C LEU A 3 -3.05 -24.26 -2.73
N SER A 4 -1.86 -24.68 -3.19
CA SER A 4 -0.88 -25.31 -2.30
C SER A 4 -0.29 -24.26 -1.36
N LEU A 5 0.22 -24.68 -0.20
CA LEU A 5 0.86 -23.77 0.76
C LEU A 5 2.02 -23.00 0.12
N SER A 6 2.84 -23.67 -0.69
CA SER A 6 3.96 -23.00 -1.39
C SER A 6 3.46 -21.91 -2.36
N MET A 7 2.40 -22.18 -3.13
CA MET A 7 1.81 -21.18 -4.02
C MET A 7 1.23 -20.01 -3.24
N TYR A 8 0.55 -20.29 -2.12
CA TYR A 8 -0.03 -19.27 -1.26
C TYR A 8 1.03 -18.35 -0.64
N LEU A 9 2.12 -18.91 -0.10
CA LEU A 9 3.22 -18.12 0.47
C LEU A 9 3.96 -17.31 -0.59
N GLU A 10 4.09 -17.82 -1.82
CA GLU A 10 4.66 -17.06 -2.93
C GLU A 10 3.75 -15.88 -3.34
N MET A 11 2.42 -16.07 -3.33
CA MET A 11 1.48 -14.97 -3.55
C MET A 11 1.59 -13.89 -2.47
N ALA A 12 1.68 -14.28 -1.20
CA ALA A 12 1.87 -13.34 -0.09
C ALA A 12 3.19 -12.56 -0.21
N LYS A 13 4.27 -13.23 -0.61
CA LYS A 13 5.55 -12.57 -0.91
C LYS A 13 5.43 -11.55 -2.04
N LYS A 14 4.74 -11.91 -3.14
CA LYS A 14 4.53 -11.01 -4.28
C LYS A 14 3.72 -9.79 -3.90
N LEU A 15 2.62 -9.97 -3.15
CA LEU A 15 1.83 -8.86 -2.60
C LEU A 15 2.73 -7.89 -1.86
N ASN A 16 3.56 -8.39 -0.95
CA ASN A 16 4.46 -7.55 -0.18
C ASN A 16 5.43 -6.76 -1.07
N SER A 17 6.11 -7.43 -2.00
CA SER A 17 7.06 -6.76 -2.89
C SER A 17 6.40 -5.72 -3.81
N HIS A 18 5.20 -6.00 -4.32
CA HIS A 18 4.51 -5.10 -5.24
C HIS A 18 3.95 -3.89 -4.51
N LEU A 19 3.34 -4.09 -3.35
CA LEU A 19 2.78 -2.99 -2.55
C LEU A 19 3.90 -2.07 -2.04
N THR A 20 5.03 -2.65 -1.60
CA THR A 20 6.21 -1.88 -1.21
C THR A 20 6.76 -1.03 -2.37
N MET A 21 6.90 -1.62 -3.56
CA MET A 21 7.35 -0.91 -4.75
C MET A 21 6.39 0.22 -5.15
N HIS A 22 5.08 -0.04 -5.14
CA HIS A 22 4.04 0.94 -5.44
C HIS A 22 4.14 2.17 -4.54
N HIS A 23 4.13 1.99 -3.21
CA HIS A 23 4.26 3.11 -2.27
C HIS A 23 5.61 3.83 -2.40
N THR A 24 6.69 3.11 -2.73
CA THR A 24 8.00 3.72 -2.95
C THR A 24 7.95 4.69 -4.13
N ILE A 25 7.33 4.29 -5.24
CA ILE A 25 7.16 5.15 -6.41
C ILE A 25 6.32 6.38 -6.04
N GLU A 26 5.20 6.18 -5.34
CA GLU A 26 4.31 7.28 -4.95
C GLU A 26 5.01 8.30 -4.09
N VAL A 27 5.63 7.87 -2.99
CA VAL A 27 6.32 8.75 -2.04
C VAL A 27 7.50 9.47 -2.68
N GLN A 28 8.25 8.80 -3.56
CA GLN A 28 9.46 9.38 -4.16
C GLN A 28 9.18 10.28 -5.36
N HIS A 29 8.11 10.02 -6.11
CA HIS A 29 7.92 10.64 -7.42
C HIS A 29 6.56 11.32 -7.61
N ILE A 30 5.48 10.79 -7.04
CA ILE A 30 4.12 11.26 -7.32
C ILE A 30 3.62 12.23 -6.24
N PHE A 31 3.68 11.86 -4.97
CA PHE A 31 3.25 12.68 -3.84
C PHE A 31 3.92 14.06 -3.81
N PRO A 32 5.24 14.22 -4.06
CA PRO A 32 5.87 15.54 -4.11
C PRO A 32 5.31 16.47 -5.19
N ILE A 33 4.74 15.91 -6.27
CA ILE A 33 4.10 16.69 -7.32
C ILE A 33 2.70 17.10 -6.89
N LEU A 34 1.91 16.14 -6.38
CA LEU A 34 0.54 16.36 -5.92
C LEU A 34 0.47 17.35 -4.75
N ALA A 35 1.40 17.22 -3.80
CA ALA A 35 1.50 18.07 -2.60
C ALA A 35 1.65 19.56 -2.90
N LYS A 36 2.04 19.95 -4.13
CA LYS A 36 2.08 21.36 -4.55
C LYS A 36 0.71 22.03 -4.53
N LYS A 37 -0.36 21.26 -4.71
CA LYS A 37 -1.74 21.77 -4.79
C LYS A 37 -2.73 21.03 -3.89
N MET A 38 -2.39 19.83 -3.43
CA MET A 38 -3.26 18.92 -2.68
C MET A 38 -2.58 18.56 -1.35
N PRO A 39 -2.90 19.28 -0.25
CA PRO A 39 -2.25 19.10 1.05
C PRO A 39 -2.28 17.68 1.63
N GLU A 40 -3.30 16.88 1.27
CA GLU A 40 -3.45 15.47 1.65
C GLU A 40 -2.26 14.57 1.22
N PHE A 41 -1.47 15.00 0.24
CA PHE A 41 -0.24 14.32 -0.20
C PHE A 41 1.05 14.91 0.41
N SER A 42 0.94 15.94 1.25
CA SER A 42 2.08 16.60 1.89
C SER A 42 2.58 15.83 3.11
N THR A 43 3.88 15.94 3.41
CA THR A 43 4.48 15.41 4.65
C THR A 43 4.17 16.26 5.88
N GLU A 44 3.70 17.49 5.69
CA GLU A 44 3.47 18.47 6.76
C GLU A 44 2.03 18.48 7.28
N THR A 45 1.15 17.69 6.66
CA THR A 45 -0.27 17.60 7.05
C THR A 45 -0.48 16.37 7.92
N GLU A 46 -1.14 16.55 9.06
CA GLU A 46 -1.57 15.42 9.89
C GLU A 46 -2.59 14.57 9.11
N ASP A 47 -2.52 13.25 9.24
CA ASP A 47 -3.40 12.28 8.56
C ASP A 47 -3.25 12.26 7.02
N ALA A 48 -2.09 12.69 6.50
CA ALA A 48 -1.77 12.57 5.07
C ALA A 48 -1.61 11.10 4.63
N HIS A 49 -1.71 10.84 3.31
CA HIS A 49 -1.55 9.48 2.75
C HIS A 49 -0.25 8.79 3.18
N ILE A 50 0.83 9.56 3.38
CA ILE A 50 2.12 9.05 3.84
C ILE A 50 2.07 8.44 5.25
N ASP A 51 1.15 8.89 6.13
CA ASP A 51 0.98 8.30 7.45
C ASP A 51 0.34 6.91 7.36
N SER A 52 -0.63 6.75 6.46
CA SER A 52 -1.19 5.43 6.13
C SER A 52 -0.13 4.47 5.58
N HIS A 53 0.79 4.94 4.73
CA HIS A 53 1.92 4.13 4.23
C HIS A 53 2.74 3.54 5.39
N LYS A 54 3.04 4.32 6.43
CA LYS A 54 3.82 3.84 7.60
C LYS A 54 3.13 2.65 8.28
N GLY A 55 1.80 2.73 8.48
CA GLY A 55 1.01 1.65 9.05
C GLY A 55 1.00 0.39 8.18
N ILE A 56 0.88 0.57 6.86
CA ILE A 56 0.89 -0.54 5.91
C ILE A 56 2.27 -1.20 5.86
N HIS A 57 3.36 -0.43 5.79
CA HIS A 57 4.72 -0.97 5.75
C HIS A 57 5.07 -1.78 6.99
N LYS A 58 4.61 -1.36 8.18
CA LYS A 58 4.74 -2.16 9.40
C LYS A 58 4.10 -3.54 9.25
N GLY A 59 2.87 -3.61 8.72
CA GLY A 59 2.18 -4.87 8.46
C GLY A 59 2.87 -5.73 7.40
N LEU A 60 3.45 -5.09 6.38
CA LEU A 60 4.23 -5.77 5.33
C LEU A 60 5.54 -6.38 5.86
N ASP A 61 6.21 -5.75 6.82
CA ASP A 61 7.40 -6.29 7.49
C ASP A 61 7.05 -7.54 8.33
N GLU A 62 5.92 -7.50 9.03
CA GLU A 62 5.38 -8.66 9.77
C GLU A 62 5.03 -9.81 8.80
N LEU A 63 4.40 -9.48 7.67
CA LEU A 63 4.07 -10.46 6.63
C LEU A 63 5.34 -11.09 6.02
N ALA A 64 6.37 -10.30 5.71
CA ALA A 64 7.67 -10.81 5.24
C ALA A 64 8.25 -11.84 6.21
N THR A 65 8.18 -11.53 7.51
CA THR A 65 8.71 -12.37 8.58
C THR A 65 7.97 -13.72 8.65
N LEU A 66 6.64 -13.70 8.61
CA LEU A 66 5.83 -14.93 8.60
C LEU A 66 6.04 -15.76 7.34
N VAL A 67 6.11 -15.12 6.17
CA VAL A 67 6.38 -15.83 4.91
C VAL A 67 7.76 -16.48 4.94
N TYR A 68 8.79 -15.79 5.45
CA TYR A 68 10.11 -16.39 5.62
C TYR A 68 10.08 -17.60 6.56
N LYS A 69 9.46 -17.46 7.75
CA LYS A 69 9.26 -18.55 8.73
C LYS A 69 8.60 -19.77 8.08
N PHE A 70 7.43 -19.60 7.46
CA PHE A 70 6.66 -20.72 6.91
C PHE A 70 7.25 -21.32 5.63
N ARG A 71 8.12 -20.59 4.91
CA ARG A 71 8.91 -21.18 3.82
C ARG A 71 10.08 -22.02 4.33
N LYS A 72 10.69 -21.62 5.45
CA LYS A 72 11.77 -22.38 6.11
C LYS A 72 11.24 -23.64 6.80
N GLU A 73 10.10 -23.53 7.47
CA GLU A 73 9.50 -24.62 8.25
C GLU A 73 7.99 -24.78 7.93
N PRO A 74 7.63 -25.35 6.76
CA PRO A 74 6.23 -25.40 6.32
C PRO A 74 5.29 -26.17 7.24
N SER A 75 5.81 -27.12 8.02
CA SER A 75 5.04 -27.88 9.02
C SER A 75 4.53 -27.02 10.18
N THR A 76 5.10 -25.82 10.38
CA THR A 76 4.67 -24.87 11.42
C THR A 76 3.64 -23.86 10.93
N TYR A 77 3.19 -23.97 9.67
CA TYR A 77 2.22 -23.04 9.10
C TYR A 77 0.95 -22.95 9.96
N SER A 78 0.60 -21.72 10.33
CA SER A 78 -0.60 -21.41 11.07
C SER A 78 -1.48 -20.45 10.26
N PRO A 79 -2.66 -20.89 9.79
CA PRO A 79 -3.59 -20.00 9.10
C PRO A 79 -4.12 -18.90 10.03
N THR A 80 -4.19 -19.18 11.34
CA THR A 80 -4.56 -18.19 12.36
C THR A 80 -3.52 -17.09 12.48
N GLU A 81 -2.23 -17.43 12.54
CA GLU A 81 -1.14 -16.41 12.58
C GLU A 81 -1.11 -15.58 11.30
N MET A 82 -1.20 -16.24 10.14
CA MET A 82 -1.24 -15.54 8.85
C MET A 82 -2.44 -14.59 8.76
N ARG A 83 -3.63 -15.04 9.17
CA ARG A 83 -4.84 -14.19 9.16
C ARG A 83 -4.69 -13.01 10.11
N ALA A 84 -4.20 -13.23 11.32
CA ALA A 84 -4.01 -12.15 12.31
C ALA A 84 -3.05 -11.07 11.78
N CYS A 85 -1.96 -11.47 11.11
CA CYS A 85 -1.05 -10.54 10.45
C CYS A 85 -1.74 -9.73 9.35
N LEU A 86 -2.47 -10.40 8.44
CA LEU A 86 -3.19 -9.71 7.35
C LEU A 86 -4.29 -8.77 7.88
N ASP A 87 -5.03 -9.19 8.91
CA ASP A 87 -6.05 -8.35 9.55
C ASP A 87 -5.42 -7.14 10.26
N GLY A 88 -4.18 -7.26 10.76
CA GLY A 88 -3.48 -6.21 11.52
C GLY A 88 -3.23 -4.91 10.76
N PHE A 89 -3.10 -4.98 9.43
CA PHE A 89 -2.95 -3.80 8.57
C PHE A 89 -4.09 -3.66 7.54
N ARG A 90 -5.12 -4.51 7.63
CA ARG A 90 -6.25 -4.53 6.68
C ARG A 90 -6.97 -3.19 6.65
N GLU A 91 -7.36 -2.69 7.82
CA GLU A 91 -8.20 -1.49 7.91
C GLU A 91 -7.47 -0.26 7.34
N VAL A 92 -6.24 -0.01 7.77
CA VAL A 92 -5.41 1.07 7.21
C VAL A 92 -5.16 0.93 5.70
N LEU A 93 -4.92 -0.29 5.19
CA LEU A 93 -4.72 -0.50 3.76
C LEU A 93 -5.97 -0.15 2.95
N PHE A 94 -7.12 -0.72 3.30
CA PHE A 94 -8.34 -0.50 2.52
C PHE A 94 -8.84 0.94 2.63
N ARG A 95 -8.77 1.54 3.82
CA ARG A 95 -9.13 2.94 4.00
C ARG A 95 -8.25 3.86 3.16
N HIS A 96 -6.93 3.65 3.18
CA HIS A 96 -5.99 4.42 2.38
C HIS A 96 -6.27 4.33 0.88
N LEU A 97 -6.52 3.12 0.35
CA LEU A 97 -6.87 2.94 -1.06
C LEU A 97 -8.17 3.67 -1.42
N ASP A 98 -9.19 3.62 -0.55
CA ASP A 98 -10.45 4.33 -0.76
C ASP A 98 -10.26 5.86 -0.73
N GLU A 99 -9.45 6.37 0.19
CA GLU A 99 -9.09 7.79 0.29
C GLU A 99 -8.36 8.25 -0.98
N GLU A 100 -7.31 7.54 -1.40
CA GLU A 100 -6.54 7.90 -2.60
C GLU A 100 -7.40 7.92 -3.86
N VAL A 101 -8.28 6.94 -4.04
CA VAL A 101 -9.23 6.93 -5.17
C VAL A 101 -10.16 8.14 -5.11
N ASN A 102 -10.64 8.50 -3.92
CA ASN A 102 -11.53 9.66 -3.75
C ASN A 102 -10.83 10.99 -4.03
N ASP A 103 -9.54 11.11 -3.69
CA ASP A 103 -8.77 12.32 -3.88
C ASP A 103 -8.22 12.45 -5.30
N LEU A 104 -7.85 11.32 -5.93
CA LEU A 104 -7.31 11.27 -7.30
C LEU A 104 -8.37 11.11 -8.40
N ARG A 105 -9.65 10.85 -8.07
CA ARG A 105 -10.71 10.81 -9.09
C ARG A 105 -10.85 12.16 -9.79
N GLY A 106 -11.20 12.12 -11.07
CA GLY A 106 -11.26 13.31 -11.93
C GLY A 106 -12.10 14.47 -11.36
N GLU A 107 -13.22 14.19 -10.69
CA GLU A 107 -14.05 15.24 -10.09
C GLU A 107 -13.36 16.00 -8.94
N ASN A 108 -12.44 15.36 -8.20
CA ASN A 108 -11.65 16.05 -7.19
C ASN A 108 -10.44 16.75 -7.84
N MET A 109 -9.74 16.07 -8.74
CA MET A 109 -8.55 16.60 -9.43
C MET A 109 -8.83 17.91 -10.18
N LYS A 110 -9.99 18.03 -10.84
CA LYS A 110 -10.41 19.25 -11.57
C LYS A 110 -10.48 20.52 -10.69
N LYS A 111 -10.56 20.37 -9.37
CA LYS A 111 -10.54 21.51 -8.44
C LYS A 111 -9.16 22.15 -8.33
N TYR A 112 -8.11 21.37 -8.59
CA TYR A 112 -6.71 21.74 -8.34
C TYR A 112 -5.88 21.86 -9.63
N TRP A 113 -6.21 21.06 -10.66
CA TRP A 113 -5.39 20.87 -11.84
C TRP A 113 -6.14 21.15 -13.14
N THR A 114 -5.46 21.75 -14.12
CA THR A 114 -5.92 21.72 -15.53
C THR A 114 -5.56 20.39 -16.18
N LEU A 115 -6.16 20.09 -17.34
CA LEU A 115 -5.83 18.87 -18.07
C LEU A 115 -4.36 18.86 -18.52
N GLU A 116 -3.85 19.99 -19.01
CA GLU A 116 -2.47 20.13 -19.46
C GLU A 116 -1.47 19.91 -18.33
N GLU A 117 -1.79 20.33 -17.10
CA GLU A 117 -0.94 20.08 -15.94
C GLU A 117 -0.93 18.60 -15.54
N LEU A 118 -2.07 17.91 -15.64
CA LEU A 118 -2.16 16.48 -15.35
C LEU A 118 -1.40 15.64 -16.36
N GLU A 119 -1.48 15.98 -17.65
CA GLU A 119 -0.72 15.32 -18.72
C GLU A 119 0.80 15.43 -18.55
N ALA A 120 1.26 16.42 -17.79
CA ALA A 120 2.68 16.60 -17.48
C ALA A 120 3.16 15.79 -16.27
N ILE A 121 2.26 15.15 -15.49
CA ILE A 121 2.65 14.31 -14.36
C ILE A 121 3.16 12.95 -14.90
N PRO A 122 4.36 12.49 -14.49
CA PRO A 122 4.91 11.22 -14.94
C PRO A 122 4.28 10.04 -14.15
N ILE A 123 3.11 9.58 -14.60
CA ILE A 123 2.34 8.46 -14.02
C ILE A 123 2.37 7.25 -14.95
#